data_AF-A0A5C4W6U2-F1
#
_entry.id   AF-A0A5C4W6U2-F1
#
_cell.length_a   1.000
_cell.length_b   1.000
_cell.length_c   1.000
_cell.angle_alpha   90.00
_cell.angle_beta   90.00
_cell.angle_gamma   90.00
#
_symmetry.space_group_name_H-M   'P 1'
#
loop_
_entity.id
_entity.type
_entity.pdbx_description
1 polymer ?
#
loop_
_entity_poly.entity_id
_entity_poly.type
_entity_poly.pdbx_seq_one_letter_code
_entity_poly.pdbx_strand_id
1 'polypeptide(L)'
;MSTARARAVLPALALLLLPLTACSDDPPPPTYSGTGYDDVATLMQRTLHKRARGLRTHDVARFRRALDRSDAGLAEEQQTYFDNLAQLPVGELSYEVAADTITPVEGGQDYWAEVVLSLGLDGYDAAPARTRDRFLFTPSPDGRRLVITSTTDHAWESTHPGNVQPWDLGPVHVEQAFGVLGIFDDTTVARADAVLDAAGSGRSDVRSVIGAAADGSSRGVVVYSLRDPAFLRGLADQTVGDPDRADGLTIAVPVDATDAEQGVASYRVFLSPRVLDQPAGVLGRLVRHELTHATLGARGQGAPLWLSEGFAEYVSVQAMAPTRRRLPARALDLAASVTRLPGPAEFAGPDAEAWYAVSWWVCEYVANVYGTPMLLLLLDRLAAGADQQQVLPDVLGVTPAQLAQRGVGLMQRTYSGQETS
;
A
#
# COMPACT_ATOMS: atom_id res chain seq x y z
N MET A 1 57.30 55.93 74.62
CA MET A 1 56.82 57.32 74.49
C MET A 1 56.76 57.66 73.01
N SER A 2 55.63 58.24 72.56
CA SER A 2 55.35 58.83 71.22
C SER A 2 55.45 57.92 69.99
N THR A 3 54.34 57.53 69.33
CA THR A 3 53.59 58.26 68.26
C THR A 3 54.44 58.47 66.99
N ALA A 4 54.00 58.29 65.75
CA ALA A 4 52.67 58.38 65.16
C ALA A 4 52.57 57.67 63.78
N ARG A 5 51.32 57.51 63.38
CA ARG A 5 50.70 57.18 62.08
C ARG A 5 51.46 57.58 60.79
N ALA A 6 51.33 56.74 59.77
CA ALA A 6 51.19 57.18 58.38
C ALA A 6 50.24 56.24 57.60
N ARG A 7 49.50 56.84 56.65
CA ARG A 7 48.30 56.35 55.97
C ARG A 7 48.60 55.44 54.78
N ALA A 8 47.61 54.58 54.54
CA ALA A 8 47.22 53.83 53.33
C ALA A 8 47.75 54.32 51.96
N VAL A 9 48.25 53.36 51.18
CA VAL A 9 48.00 53.17 49.74
C VAL A 9 47.95 51.65 49.48
N LEU A 10 46.84 51.16 48.91
CA LEU A 10 46.71 49.82 48.34
C LEU A 10 47.16 49.86 46.87
N PRO A 11 47.83 48.80 46.39
CA PRO A 11 47.18 48.04 45.33
C PRO A 11 47.29 46.51 45.49
N ALA A 12 46.36 45.88 44.77
CA ALA A 12 46.11 44.45 44.64
C ALA A 12 47.33 43.58 44.33
N LEU A 13 47.33 42.36 44.88
CA LEU A 13 47.86 41.20 44.18
C LEU A 13 47.11 39.93 44.61
N ALA A 14 46.72 39.16 43.59
CA ALA A 14 45.94 37.93 43.65
C ALA A 14 46.69 36.78 44.35
N LEU A 15 45.95 35.95 45.08
CA LEU A 15 46.41 34.61 45.47
C LEU A 15 45.38 33.57 45.05
N LEU A 16 45.87 32.59 44.29
CA LEU A 16 45.19 31.39 43.82
C LEU A 16 44.78 30.49 44.98
N LEU A 17 43.55 29.96 44.90
CA LEU A 17 43.09 28.81 45.70
C LEU A 17 42.83 27.64 44.73
N LEU A 18 43.64 26.59 44.84
CA LEU A 18 43.43 25.27 44.23
C LEU A 18 42.61 24.39 45.17
N PRO A 19 41.57 23.68 44.68
CA PRO A 19 41.11 22.45 45.29
C PRO A 19 41.56 21.22 44.48
N LEU A 20 42.02 20.21 45.23
CA LEU A 20 42.42 18.89 44.78
C LEU A 20 41.24 18.11 44.17
N THR A 21 41.38 17.64 42.94
CA THR A 21 40.47 16.64 42.33
C THR A 21 41.16 15.29 42.25
N ALA A 22 40.48 14.28 42.79
CA ALA A 22 40.90 12.89 42.81
C ALA A 22 40.74 12.26 41.42
N CYS A 23 41.75 11.49 40.99
CA CYS A 23 41.71 10.68 39.78
C CYS A 23 40.73 9.51 39.95
N SER A 24 39.73 9.44 39.07
CA SER A 24 38.90 8.27 38.80
C SER A 24 39.08 7.96 37.31
N ASP A 25 39.99 7.04 36.99
CA ASP A 25 40.37 6.64 35.63
C ASP A 25 39.45 5.56 35.04
N ASP A 26 38.13 5.76 35.05
CA ASP A 26 37.24 4.99 34.20
C ASP A 26 36.68 5.92 33.11
N PRO A 27 37.04 5.73 31.83
CA PRO A 27 36.39 6.45 30.75
C PRO A 27 34.91 6.04 30.74
N PRO A 28 33.96 7.00 30.58
CA PRO A 28 32.56 6.65 30.41
C PRO A 28 32.43 5.68 29.22
N PRO A 29 31.51 4.68 29.29
CA PRO A 29 31.25 3.81 28.15
C PRO A 29 30.96 4.70 26.94
N PRO A 30 31.55 4.41 25.77
CA PRO A 30 31.42 5.31 24.63
C PRO A 30 29.95 5.45 24.27
N THR A 31 29.41 6.63 24.54
CA THR A 31 28.11 7.07 24.04
C THR A 31 28.30 7.41 22.56
N TYR A 32 28.25 6.38 21.72
CA TYR A 32 28.34 6.53 20.27
C TYR A 32 27.11 7.28 19.76
N SER A 33 27.32 8.55 19.43
CA SER A 33 26.38 9.37 18.69
C SER A 33 27.15 10.01 17.54
N GLY A 34 26.97 9.47 16.33
CA GLY A 34 27.41 10.05 15.05
C GLY A 34 28.63 9.40 14.36
N THR A 35 28.47 9.03 13.08
CA THR A 35 29.51 8.83 12.03
C THR A 35 30.51 7.67 12.12
N GLY A 36 30.29 6.66 12.98
CA GLY A 36 31.26 5.57 13.18
C GLY A 36 31.44 4.58 12.02
N TYR A 37 30.51 4.53 11.06
CA TYR A 37 30.42 3.44 10.07
C TYR A 37 30.44 3.90 8.61
N ASP A 38 30.92 5.11 8.30
CA ASP A 38 30.89 5.67 6.94
C ASP A 38 31.61 4.78 5.89
N ASP A 39 32.73 4.17 6.28
CA ASP A 39 33.47 3.22 5.44
C ASP A 39 32.67 1.93 5.22
N VAL A 40 31.99 1.43 6.25
CA VAL A 40 31.13 0.24 6.20
C VAL A 40 29.93 0.52 5.29
N ALA A 41 29.26 1.66 5.48
CA ALA A 41 28.15 2.11 4.64
C ALA A 41 28.56 2.18 3.16
N THR A 42 29.74 2.71 2.87
CA THR A 42 30.30 2.76 1.50
C THR A 42 30.47 1.36 0.90
N LEU A 43 30.94 0.39 1.69
CA LEU A 43 31.08 -1.00 1.24
C LEU A 43 29.72 -1.68 1.02
N MET A 44 28.76 -1.47 1.91
CA MET A 44 27.38 -1.97 1.78
C MET A 44 26.73 -1.43 0.50
N GLN A 45 26.80 -0.12 0.28
CA GLN A 45 26.24 0.56 -0.89
C GLN A 45 26.86 0.04 -2.19
N ARG A 46 28.18 -0.21 -2.22
CA ARG A 46 28.85 -0.83 -3.38
C ARG A 46 28.34 -2.25 -3.67
N THR A 47 28.05 -3.03 -2.63
CA THR A 47 27.48 -4.38 -2.76
C THR A 47 26.06 -4.32 -3.31
N LEU A 48 25.23 -3.43 -2.78
CA LEU A 48 23.87 -3.21 -3.25
C LEU A 48 23.80 -2.65 -4.68
N HIS A 49 24.71 -1.74 -5.07
CA HIS A 49 24.82 -1.30 -6.47
C HIS A 49 25.13 -2.45 -7.44
N LYS A 50 25.97 -3.41 -7.02
CA LYS A 50 26.27 -4.59 -7.82
C LYS A 50 25.04 -5.49 -7.94
N ARG A 51 24.31 -5.70 -6.85
CA ARG A 51 23.03 -6.42 -6.81
C ARG A 51 22.01 -5.78 -7.76
N ALA A 52 21.76 -4.47 -7.63
CA ALA A 52 20.85 -3.70 -8.50
C ALA A 52 21.22 -3.83 -9.98
N ARG A 53 22.50 -3.71 -10.30
CA ARG A 53 22.98 -3.85 -11.69
C ARG A 53 22.79 -5.28 -12.20
N GLY A 54 22.95 -6.30 -11.36
CA GLY A 54 22.64 -7.69 -11.71
C GLY A 54 21.18 -7.84 -12.13
N LEU A 55 20.25 -7.35 -11.31
CA LEU A 55 18.81 -7.39 -11.60
C LEU A 55 18.45 -6.63 -12.87
N ARG A 56 18.82 -5.35 -12.98
CA ARG A 56 18.50 -4.50 -14.15
C ARG A 56 19.09 -4.98 -15.47
N THR A 57 20.17 -5.77 -15.44
CA THR A 57 20.81 -6.29 -16.66
C THR A 57 20.56 -7.79 -16.86
N HIS A 58 19.69 -8.39 -16.04
CA HIS A 58 19.45 -9.84 -16.01
C HIS A 58 20.75 -10.66 -15.95
N ASP A 59 21.76 -10.17 -15.23
CA ASP A 59 23.07 -10.82 -15.03
C ASP A 59 23.08 -11.54 -13.67
N VAL A 60 22.60 -12.79 -13.65
CA VAL A 60 22.52 -13.63 -12.45
C VAL A 60 23.89 -13.85 -11.81
N ALA A 61 24.95 -13.96 -12.61
CA ALA A 61 26.31 -14.15 -12.10
C ALA A 61 26.79 -12.93 -11.32
N ARG A 62 26.42 -11.72 -11.75
CA ARG A 62 26.70 -10.48 -11.03
C ARG A 62 25.85 -10.31 -9.78
N PHE A 63 24.57 -10.64 -9.86
CA PHE A 63 23.67 -10.63 -8.72
C PHE A 63 24.20 -11.53 -7.59
N ARG A 64 24.54 -12.79 -7.90
CA ARG A 64 25.12 -13.76 -6.95
C ARG A 64 26.47 -13.35 -6.37
N ARG A 65 27.22 -12.44 -6.99
CA ARG A 65 28.48 -11.89 -6.44
C ARG A 65 28.27 -10.88 -5.30
N ALA A 66 27.03 -10.49 -5.02
CA ALA A 66 26.68 -9.67 -3.87
C ALA A 66 26.36 -10.50 -2.62
N LEU A 67 26.14 -11.81 -2.77
CA LEU A 67 25.72 -12.73 -1.72
C LEU A 67 26.91 -13.51 -1.15
N ASP A 68 26.77 -14.01 0.09
CA ASP A 68 27.53 -15.17 0.52
C ASP A 68 27.04 -16.40 -0.26
N ARG A 69 27.95 -17.00 -1.02
CA ARG A 69 27.65 -18.14 -1.90
C ARG A 69 27.86 -19.48 -1.20
N SER A 70 28.37 -19.46 0.03
CA SER A 70 28.54 -20.68 0.83
C SER A 70 27.25 -21.09 1.53
N ASP A 71 26.32 -20.16 1.74
CA ASP A 71 24.97 -20.43 2.21
C ASP A 71 24.07 -20.85 1.03
N ALA A 72 23.74 -22.14 0.99
CA ALA A 72 22.89 -22.70 -0.06
C ALA A 72 21.43 -22.23 0.04
N GLY A 73 20.91 -22.01 1.26
CA GLY A 73 19.54 -21.56 1.48
C GLY A 73 19.35 -20.14 0.98
N LEU A 74 20.27 -19.24 1.36
CA LEU A 74 20.29 -17.87 0.82
C LEU A 74 20.42 -17.87 -0.71
N ALA A 75 21.28 -18.71 -1.27
CA ALA A 75 21.47 -18.77 -2.72
C ALA A 75 20.20 -19.19 -3.47
N GLU A 76 19.42 -20.14 -2.94
CA GLU A 76 18.16 -20.61 -3.52
C GLU A 76 17.03 -19.58 -3.39
N GLU A 77 16.86 -19.01 -2.21
CA GLU A 77 15.87 -17.94 -1.96
C GLU A 77 16.11 -16.75 -2.88
N GLN A 78 17.36 -16.30 -2.97
CA GLN A 78 17.72 -15.14 -3.77
C GLN A 78 17.72 -15.44 -5.28
N GLN A 79 17.88 -16.70 -5.67
CA GLN A 79 17.64 -17.11 -7.06
C GLN A 79 16.15 -16.96 -7.41
N THR A 80 15.25 -17.39 -6.53
CA THR A 80 13.80 -17.22 -6.71
C THR A 80 13.43 -15.73 -6.85
N TYR A 81 13.95 -14.88 -5.96
CA TYR A 81 13.76 -13.42 -6.07
C TYR A 81 14.25 -12.85 -7.41
N PHE A 82 15.42 -13.28 -7.88
CA PHE A 82 15.95 -12.86 -9.18
C PHE A 82 15.03 -13.29 -10.33
N ASP A 83 14.56 -14.54 -10.31
CA ASP A 83 13.69 -15.09 -11.35
C ASP A 83 12.31 -14.43 -11.33
N ASN A 84 11.79 -14.06 -10.16
CA ASN A 84 10.55 -13.28 -10.02
C ASN A 84 10.70 -11.88 -10.65
N LEU A 85 11.73 -11.13 -10.26
CA LEU A 85 11.94 -9.78 -10.79
C LEU A 85 12.25 -9.78 -12.29
N ALA A 86 12.87 -10.84 -12.81
CA ALA A 86 13.16 -10.97 -14.24
C ALA A 86 11.90 -11.05 -15.12
N GLN A 87 10.75 -11.44 -14.54
CA GLN A 87 9.47 -11.50 -15.23
C GLN A 87 8.72 -10.15 -15.24
N LEU A 88 9.06 -9.24 -14.32
CA LEU A 88 8.37 -7.97 -14.16
C LEU A 88 8.90 -6.91 -15.15
N PRO A 89 8.05 -5.97 -15.58
CA PRO A 89 8.46 -4.83 -16.39
C PRO A 89 9.16 -3.77 -15.51
N VAL A 90 10.32 -4.09 -14.96
CA VAL A 90 11.05 -3.20 -14.06
C VAL A 90 11.68 -2.05 -14.84
N GLY A 91 11.22 -0.83 -14.60
CA GLY A 91 11.76 0.40 -15.17
C GLY A 91 12.82 1.06 -14.30
N GLU A 92 12.54 1.16 -13.00
CA GLU A 92 13.46 1.69 -12.00
C GLU A 92 13.74 0.64 -10.92
N LEU A 93 15.02 0.48 -10.58
CA LEU A 93 15.46 -0.37 -9.48
C LEU A 93 16.76 0.17 -8.90
N SER A 94 16.70 0.63 -7.65
CA SER A 94 17.86 1.05 -6.87
C SER A 94 17.74 0.62 -5.42
N TYR A 95 18.88 0.41 -4.78
CA TYR A 95 18.99 0.17 -3.36
C TYR A 95 19.78 1.30 -2.71
N GLU A 96 19.40 1.67 -1.50
CA GLU A 96 20.06 2.67 -0.66
C GLU A 96 20.26 2.09 0.75
N VAL A 97 21.45 2.27 1.32
CA VAL A 97 21.73 1.95 2.73
C VAL A 97 21.31 3.13 3.59
N ALA A 98 20.46 2.90 4.59
CA ALA A 98 20.22 3.89 5.65
C ALA A 98 21.39 3.86 6.64
N ALA A 99 22.41 4.69 6.40
CA ALA A 99 23.69 4.62 7.11
C ALA A 99 23.60 4.85 8.64
N ASP A 100 22.58 5.57 9.08
CA ASP A 100 22.26 5.82 10.49
C ASP A 100 21.66 4.62 11.23
N THR A 101 21.22 3.59 10.50
CA THR A 101 20.66 2.34 11.05
C THR A 101 21.70 1.22 11.21
N ILE A 102 22.95 1.47 10.81
CA ILE A 102 24.02 0.46 10.84
C ILE A 102 24.32 0.08 12.29
N THR A 103 24.18 -1.21 12.59
CA THR A 103 24.41 -1.78 13.92
C THR A 103 25.28 -3.03 13.83
N PRO A 104 26.41 -3.11 14.57
CA PRO A 104 27.23 -4.31 14.59
C PRO A 104 26.52 -5.44 15.33
N VAL A 105 26.72 -6.68 14.88
CA VAL A 105 26.26 -7.88 15.60
C VAL A 105 27.21 -8.18 16.76
N GLU A 106 26.67 -8.31 17.97
CA GLU A 106 27.46 -8.61 19.17
C GLU A 106 28.28 -9.90 19.01
N GLY A 107 29.57 -9.81 19.34
CA GLY A 107 30.51 -10.95 19.25
C GLY A 107 30.91 -11.35 17.84
N GLY A 108 30.47 -10.63 16.80
CA GLY A 108 30.75 -10.91 15.39
C GLY A 108 31.52 -9.81 14.68
N GLN A 109 31.62 -9.96 13.35
CA GLN A 109 32.11 -8.91 12.43
C GLN A 109 30.99 -8.45 11.48
N ASP A 110 29.76 -8.92 11.71
CA ASP A 110 28.63 -8.66 10.85
C ASP A 110 27.93 -7.36 11.24
N TYR A 111 27.20 -6.80 10.28
CA TYR A 111 26.46 -5.57 10.45
C TYR A 111 25.05 -5.71 9.91
N TRP A 112 24.07 -5.35 10.73
CA TRP A 112 22.72 -5.09 10.26
C TRP A 112 22.61 -3.66 9.74
N ALA A 113 21.87 -3.47 8.66
CA ALA A 113 21.48 -2.15 8.17
C ALA A 113 20.12 -2.22 7.48
N GLU A 114 19.31 -1.18 7.64
CA GLU A 114 18.13 -1.01 6.80
C GLU A 114 18.55 -0.67 5.37
N VAL A 115 17.88 -1.31 4.43
CA VAL A 115 18.06 -1.15 3.00
C VAL A 115 16.73 -0.68 2.43
N VAL A 116 16.75 0.47 1.77
CA VAL A 116 15.61 1.00 1.03
C VAL A 116 15.71 0.52 -0.41
N LEU A 117 14.69 -0.19 -0.90
CA LEU A 117 14.53 -0.55 -2.30
C LEU A 117 13.53 0.43 -2.94
N SER A 118 13.99 1.17 -3.95
CA SER A 118 13.09 1.89 -4.87
C SER A 118 12.86 1.01 -6.10
N LEU A 119 11.60 0.61 -6.34
CA LEU A 119 11.21 -0.23 -7.47
C LEU A 119 10.01 0.39 -8.20
N GLY A 120 10.15 0.60 -9.51
CA GLY A 120 9.07 1.09 -10.37
C GLY A 120 8.74 0.12 -11.50
N LEU A 121 7.46 -0.19 -11.67
CA LEU A 121 6.95 -1.00 -12.76
C LEU A 121 6.54 -0.11 -13.95
N ASP A 122 7.25 -0.25 -15.06
CA ASP A 122 7.07 0.54 -16.27
C ASP A 122 5.65 0.40 -16.83
N GLY A 123 4.97 1.52 -16.99
CA GLY A 123 3.59 1.58 -17.50
C GLY A 123 2.50 1.30 -16.47
N TYR A 124 2.86 0.96 -15.22
CA TYR A 124 1.92 0.65 -14.13
C TYR A 124 2.05 1.61 -12.96
N ASP A 125 3.27 1.94 -12.54
CA ASP A 125 3.50 2.89 -11.44
C ASP A 125 3.67 4.34 -11.95
N ALA A 126 3.19 5.30 -11.17
CA ALA A 126 3.38 6.73 -11.43
C ALA A 126 4.74 7.26 -10.93
N ALA A 127 5.29 6.60 -9.92
CA ALA A 127 6.62 6.80 -9.37
C ALA A 127 7.11 5.48 -8.76
N PRO A 128 8.42 5.25 -8.60
CA PRO A 128 8.94 4.06 -7.91
C PRO A 128 8.43 3.99 -6.47
N ALA A 129 7.95 2.83 -6.05
CA ALA A 129 7.59 2.58 -4.67
C ALA A 129 8.85 2.25 -3.85
N ARG A 130 8.94 2.80 -2.64
CA ARG A 130 10.04 2.55 -1.70
C ARG A 130 9.60 1.57 -0.62
N THR A 131 10.26 0.43 -0.56
CA THR A 131 10.11 -0.55 0.53
C THR A 131 11.41 -0.63 1.34
N ARG A 132 11.29 -1.05 2.60
CA ARG A 132 12.42 -1.19 3.52
C ARG A 132 12.49 -2.60 4.05
N ASP A 133 13.70 -3.09 4.20
CA ASP A 133 13.98 -4.31 4.95
C ASP A 133 15.36 -4.20 5.59
N ARG A 134 15.67 -5.08 6.54
CA ARG A 134 16.93 -5.06 7.29
C ARG A 134 17.81 -6.23 6.84
N PHE A 135 18.95 -5.89 6.24
CA PHE A 135 19.88 -6.87 5.66
C PHE A 135 21.07 -7.09 6.58
N LEU A 136 21.57 -8.33 6.60
CA LEU A 136 22.82 -8.69 7.26
C LEU A 136 23.96 -8.67 6.26
N PHE A 137 25.04 -7.98 6.62
CA PHE A 137 26.25 -7.88 5.84
C PHE A 137 27.45 -8.44 6.59
N THR A 138 28.22 -9.30 5.92
CA THR A 138 29.43 -9.91 6.47
C THR A 138 30.65 -9.46 5.66
N PRO A 139 31.74 -9.01 6.31
CA PRO A 139 32.99 -8.72 5.65
C PRO A 139 33.59 -9.94 4.95
N SER A 140 34.12 -9.74 3.75
CA SER A 140 34.94 -10.76 3.11
C SER A 140 36.22 -11.01 3.95
N PRO A 141 36.86 -12.18 3.83
CA PRO A 141 38.05 -12.49 4.63
C PRO A 141 39.22 -11.49 4.48
N ASP A 142 39.28 -10.76 3.36
CA ASP A 142 40.28 -9.71 3.11
C ASP A 142 39.85 -8.32 3.63
N GLY A 143 38.64 -8.18 4.19
CA GLY A 143 38.05 -6.93 4.68
C GLY A 143 37.72 -5.90 3.60
N ARG A 144 37.89 -6.23 2.31
CA ARG A 144 37.78 -5.25 1.21
C ARG A 144 36.38 -5.10 0.66
N ARG A 145 35.46 -5.99 1.04
CA ARG A 145 34.08 -6.05 0.55
C ARG A 145 33.18 -6.51 1.69
N LEU A 146 31.89 -6.20 1.56
CA LEU A 146 30.82 -6.85 2.30
C LEU A 146 30.02 -7.74 1.35
N VAL A 147 29.50 -8.85 1.85
CA VAL A 147 28.51 -9.68 1.16
C VAL A 147 27.24 -9.72 1.99
N ILE A 148 26.10 -9.88 1.32
CA ILE A 148 24.81 -10.08 1.97
C ILE A 148 24.74 -11.53 2.44
N THR A 149 24.48 -11.74 3.72
CA THR A 149 24.29 -13.06 4.35
C THR A 149 22.86 -13.30 4.80
N SER A 150 22.04 -12.25 4.91
CA SER A 150 20.59 -12.34 5.04
C SER A 150 19.94 -11.12 4.40
N THR A 151 18.80 -11.31 3.75
CA THR A 151 17.90 -10.21 3.34
C THR A 151 16.71 -10.02 4.26
N THR A 152 16.63 -10.80 5.34
CA THR A 152 15.46 -10.88 6.22
C THR A 152 15.87 -10.78 7.69
N ASP A 153 15.13 -9.97 8.44
CA ASP A 153 15.14 -9.91 9.91
C ASP A 153 13.69 -9.97 10.42
N HIS A 154 13.23 -11.18 10.78
CA HIS A 154 11.85 -11.39 11.22
C HIS A 154 11.43 -10.55 12.44
N ALA A 155 12.38 -10.21 13.33
CA ALA A 155 12.07 -9.35 14.46
C ALA A 155 11.78 -7.92 14.00
N TRP A 156 12.57 -7.42 13.04
CA TRP A 156 12.35 -6.11 12.43
C TRP A 156 11.08 -6.08 11.58
N GLU A 157 10.83 -7.08 10.73
CA GLU A 157 9.63 -7.18 9.90
C GLU A 157 8.34 -7.18 10.74
N SER A 158 8.36 -7.84 11.91
CA SER A 158 7.19 -7.92 12.79
C SER A 158 6.75 -6.57 13.35
N THR A 159 7.67 -5.60 13.44
CA THR A 159 7.39 -4.24 13.90
C THR A 159 7.31 -3.22 12.76
N HIS A 160 7.65 -3.62 11.53
CA HIS A 160 7.58 -2.79 10.31
C HIS A 160 6.78 -3.49 9.19
N PRO A 161 5.50 -3.83 9.44
CA PRO A 161 4.68 -4.50 8.45
C PRO A 161 4.38 -3.58 7.24
N GLY A 162 3.92 -4.16 6.13
CA GLY A 162 3.57 -3.40 4.92
C GLY A 162 4.70 -3.18 3.91
N ASN A 163 5.92 -3.68 4.18
CA ASN A 163 7.05 -3.59 3.24
C ASN A 163 7.13 -4.77 2.25
N VAL A 164 6.64 -5.93 2.66
CA VAL A 164 6.72 -7.20 1.90
C VAL A 164 5.92 -7.09 0.60
N GLN A 165 6.55 -7.50 -0.50
CA GLN A 165 5.91 -7.58 -1.82
C GLN A 165 5.61 -9.04 -2.19
N PRO A 166 4.65 -9.28 -3.10
CA PRO A 166 4.36 -10.61 -3.64
C PRO A 166 5.57 -11.45 -4.07
N TRP A 167 6.54 -10.83 -4.75
CA TRP A 167 7.73 -11.49 -5.27
C TRP A 167 8.83 -11.73 -4.23
N ASP A 168 8.62 -11.33 -2.97
CA ASP A 168 9.52 -11.59 -1.84
C ASP A 168 9.15 -12.91 -1.13
N LEU A 169 7.90 -13.37 -1.27
CA LEU A 169 7.34 -14.48 -0.48
C LEU A 169 7.61 -15.88 -1.08
N GLY A 170 7.93 -15.96 -2.36
CA GLY A 170 8.13 -17.22 -3.08
C GLY A 170 8.02 -17.05 -4.59
N PRO A 171 8.06 -18.15 -5.36
CA PRO A 171 7.93 -18.11 -6.80
C PRO A 171 6.61 -17.47 -7.24
N VAL A 172 6.68 -16.56 -8.20
CA VAL A 172 5.50 -15.99 -8.87
C VAL A 172 5.55 -16.26 -10.38
N HIS A 173 4.37 -16.25 -10.99
CA HIS A 173 4.16 -16.23 -12.43
C HIS A 173 3.56 -14.90 -12.84
N VAL A 174 4.19 -14.23 -13.78
CA VAL A 174 3.74 -12.93 -14.29
C VAL A 174 3.18 -13.09 -15.70
N GLU A 175 1.94 -12.64 -15.89
CA GLU A 175 1.32 -12.58 -17.21
C GLU A 175 0.85 -11.16 -17.51
N GLN A 176 0.92 -10.77 -18.79
CA GLN A 176 0.55 -9.43 -19.23
C GLN A 176 -0.36 -9.50 -20.45
N ALA A 177 -1.53 -8.87 -20.34
CA ALA A 177 -2.45 -8.70 -21.46
C ALA A 177 -3.31 -7.45 -21.27
N PHE A 178 -3.66 -6.77 -22.36
CA PHE A 178 -4.64 -5.67 -22.37
C PHE A 178 -4.37 -4.53 -21.36
N GLY A 179 -3.09 -4.26 -21.05
CA GLY A 179 -2.68 -3.27 -20.04
C GLY A 179 -2.98 -3.70 -18.60
N VAL A 180 -2.97 -5.00 -18.35
CA VAL A 180 -3.05 -5.63 -17.04
C VAL A 180 -1.75 -6.42 -16.80
N LEU A 181 -1.14 -6.23 -15.64
CA LEU A 181 -0.02 -7.03 -15.13
C LEU A 181 -0.58 -7.96 -14.05
N GLY A 182 -0.81 -9.22 -14.41
CA GLY A 182 -1.23 -10.26 -13.48
C GLY A 182 -0.03 -10.91 -12.80
N ILE A 183 -0.09 -11.05 -11.48
CA ILE A 183 0.91 -11.76 -10.67
C ILE A 183 0.21 -12.88 -9.90
N PHE A 184 0.64 -14.10 -10.17
CA PHE A 184 0.03 -15.35 -9.74
C PHE A 184 1.06 -16.25 -9.06
N ASP A 185 0.58 -17.31 -8.39
CA ASP A 185 1.42 -18.40 -7.94
C ASP A 185 1.03 -19.70 -8.67
N ASP A 186 1.72 -20.79 -8.38
CA ASP A 186 1.46 -22.11 -8.98
C ASP A 186 0.01 -22.58 -8.82
N THR A 187 -0.72 -22.07 -7.82
CA THR A 187 -2.09 -22.47 -7.52
C THR A 187 -3.14 -21.62 -8.24
N THR A 188 -2.81 -20.39 -8.65
CA THR A 188 -3.75 -19.45 -9.28
C THR A 188 -3.48 -19.20 -10.76
N VAL A 189 -2.27 -19.50 -11.26
CA VAL A 189 -1.87 -19.23 -12.66
C VAL A 189 -2.77 -19.91 -13.68
N ALA A 190 -3.37 -21.06 -13.36
CA ALA A 190 -4.34 -21.73 -14.24
C ALA A 190 -5.61 -20.91 -14.54
N ARG A 191 -5.82 -19.80 -13.83
CA ARG A 191 -6.93 -18.86 -14.01
C ARG A 191 -6.48 -17.49 -14.52
N ALA A 192 -5.21 -17.33 -14.89
CA ALA A 192 -4.64 -16.06 -15.29
C ALA A 192 -5.38 -15.42 -16.48
N ASP A 193 -5.65 -16.18 -17.55
CA ASP A 193 -6.44 -15.72 -18.70
C ASP A 193 -7.79 -15.09 -18.29
N ALA A 194 -8.54 -15.77 -17.41
CA ALA A 194 -9.84 -15.30 -16.95
C ALA A 194 -9.74 -13.99 -16.13
N VAL A 195 -8.68 -13.85 -15.33
CA VAL A 195 -8.40 -12.63 -14.56
C VAL A 195 -7.98 -11.47 -15.48
N LEU A 196 -7.07 -11.74 -16.41
CA LEU A 196 -6.58 -10.75 -17.38
C LEU A 196 -7.70 -10.26 -18.30
N ASP A 197 -8.57 -11.14 -18.78
CA ASP A 197 -9.75 -10.79 -19.58
C ASP A 197 -10.73 -9.92 -18.78
N ALA A 198 -11.07 -10.35 -17.55
CA ALA A 198 -11.98 -9.61 -16.68
C ALA A 198 -11.46 -8.21 -16.33
N ALA A 199 -10.16 -8.09 -16.04
CA ALA A 199 -9.53 -6.81 -15.74
C ALA A 199 -9.36 -5.95 -16.99
N GLY A 200 -8.95 -6.54 -18.12
CA GLY A 200 -8.77 -5.84 -19.39
C GLY A 200 -10.07 -5.23 -19.90
N SER A 201 -11.16 -6.01 -19.94
CA SER A 201 -12.48 -5.49 -20.30
C SER A 201 -13.01 -4.53 -19.22
N GLY A 202 -12.84 -4.88 -17.95
CA GLY A 202 -13.30 -4.10 -16.81
C GLY A 202 -12.74 -2.68 -16.78
N ARG A 203 -11.48 -2.48 -17.18
CA ARG A 203 -10.89 -1.13 -17.31
C ARG A 203 -11.64 -0.26 -18.31
N SER A 204 -12.05 -0.85 -19.44
CA SER A 204 -12.83 -0.14 -20.46
C SER A 204 -14.25 0.14 -19.98
N ASP A 205 -14.88 -0.84 -19.33
CA ASP A 205 -16.22 -0.71 -18.75
C ASP A 205 -16.27 0.41 -17.71
N VAL A 206 -15.34 0.42 -16.74
CA VAL A 206 -15.25 1.45 -15.70
C VAL A 206 -15.05 2.84 -16.31
N ARG A 207 -14.07 2.98 -17.22
CA ARG A 207 -13.77 4.25 -17.88
C ARG A 207 -14.94 4.79 -18.71
N SER A 208 -15.82 3.93 -19.21
CA SER A 208 -17.03 4.35 -19.93
C SER A 208 -18.04 5.09 -19.03
N VAL A 209 -18.00 4.83 -17.72
CA VAL A 209 -18.92 5.41 -16.73
C VAL A 209 -18.31 6.63 -16.05
N ILE A 210 -17.07 6.53 -15.55
CA ILE A 210 -16.44 7.58 -14.73
C ILE A 210 -15.51 8.50 -15.51
N GLY A 211 -15.22 8.19 -16.78
CA GLY A 211 -14.25 8.90 -17.60
C GLY A 211 -12.81 8.43 -17.35
N ALA A 212 -11.85 9.13 -17.96
CA ALA A 212 -10.43 8.85 -17.75
C ALA A 212 -10.02 9.14 -16.29
N ALA A 213 -8.93 8.50 -15.84
CA ALA A 213 -8.33 8.78 -14.54
C ALA A 213 -8.03 10.28 -14.38
N ALA A 214 -8.12 10.79 -13.15
CA ALA A 214 -7.99 12.22 -12.86
C ALA A 214 -6.64 12.80 -13.29
N ASP A 215 -5.59 11.99 -13.33
CA ASP A 215 -4.24 12.38 -13.78
C ASP A 215 -4.07 12.33 -15.32
N GLY A 216 -5.12 11.97 -16.05
CA GLY A 216 -5.12 11.83 -17.51
C GLY A 216 -4.25 10.68 -18.03
N SER A 217 -3.68 9.86 -17.16
CA SER A 217 -2.78 8.78 -17.54
C SER A 217 -3.53 7.57 -18.07
N SER A 218 -2.93 6.87 -19.03
CA SER A 218 -3.41 5.59 -19.55
C SER A 218 -2.64 4.41 -18.95
N ARG A 219 -2.23 4.51 -17.68
CA ARG A 219 -1.46 3.46 -17.00
C ARG A 219 -2.25 2.15 -16.93
N GLY A 220 -1.51 1.04 -16.94
CA GLY A 220 -2.06 -0.28 -16.71
C GLY A 220 -2.53 -0.46 -15.27
N VAL A 221 -3.07 -1.64 -14.96
CA VAL A 221 -3.38 -2.04 -13.59
C VAL A 221 -2.59 -3.29 -13.22
N VAL A 222 -2.11 -3.37 -11.99
CA VAL A 222 -1.52 -4.59 -11.44
C VAL A 222 -2.60 -5.36 -10.70
N VAL A 223 -2.72 -6.66 -11.00
CA VAL A 223 -3.67 -7.57 -10.35
C VAL A 223 -2.91 -8.71 -9.69
N TYR A 224 -3.11 -8.87 -8.40
CA TYR A 224 -2.57 -9.98 -7.62
C TYR A 224 -3.63 -11.04 -7.42
N SER A 225 -3.26 -12.31 -7.61
CA SER A 225 -4.04 -13.40 -7.06
C SER A 225 -3.11 -14.49 -6.57
N LEU A 226 -2.95 -14.55 -5.25
CA LEU A 226 -1.96 -15.39 -4.57
C LEU A 226 -2.66 -16.11 -3.42
N ARG A 227 -2.27 -17.35 -3.17
CA ARG A 227 -2.77 -18.17 -2.07
C ARG A 227 -2.30 -17.67 -0.72
N ASP A 228 -1.08 -17.16 -0.65
CA ASP A 228 -0.55 -16.55 0.57
C ASP A 228 -0.83 -15.03 0.57
N PRO A 229 -1.75 -14.53 1.42
CA PRO A 229 -2.02 -13.12 1.55
C PRO A 229 -1.01 -12.40 2.46
N ALA A 230 0.10 -13.01 2.86
CA ALA A 230 1.04 -12.43 3.84
C ALA A 230 1.57 -11.03 3.46
N PHE A 231 1.61 -10.69 2.17
CA PHE A 231 1.99 -9.35 1.68
C PHE A 231 0.95 -8.26 2.03
N LEU A 232 -0.29 -8.64 2.35
CA LEU A 232 -1.33 -7.70 2.79
C LEU A 232 -1.16 -7.27 4.26
N ARG A 233 -0.31 -7.96 5.03
CA ARG A 233 -0.10 -7.65 6.45
C ARG A 233 0.49 -6.24 6.59
N GLY A 234 -0.17 -5.39 7.38
CA GLY A 234 0.23 -4.00 7.58
C GLY A 234 -0.33 -3.02 6.56
N LEU A 235 -1.14 -3.46 5.60
CA LEU A 235 -1.73 -2.61 4.57
C LEU A 235 -3.20 -2.22 4.86
N ALA A 236 -3.75 -2.52 6.04
CA ALA A 236 -5.17 -2.33 6.34
C ALA A 236 -5.67 -0.89 6.10
N ASP A 237 -4.88 0.12 6.47
CA ASP A 237 -5.23 1.54 6.25
C ASP A 237 -4.97 2.01 4.81
N GLN A 238 -4.36 1.16 3.97
CA GLN A 238 -4.04 1.42 2.56
C GLN A 238 -4.99 0.68 1.62
N THR A 239 -5.87 -0.18 2.14
CA THR A 239 -6.86 -0.92 1.36
C THR A 239 -8.22 -0.22 1.36
N VAL A 240 -8.93 -0.32 0.24
CA VAL A 240 -10.37 -0.08 0.19
C VAL A 240 -11.08 -1.43 0.34
N GLY A 241 -11.94 -1.53 1.36
CA GLY A 241 -12.57 -2.79 1.80
C GLY A 241 -11.91 -3.39 3.05
N ASP A 242 -12.53 -4.44 3.60
CA ASP A 242 -12.02 -5.18 4.76
C ASP A 242 -11.19 -6.39 4.28
N PRO A 243 -9.85 -6.42 4.50
CA PRO A 243 -8.99 -7.50 4.03
C PRO A 243 -9.36 -8.89 4.54
N ASP A 244 -9.95 -8.99 5.74
CA ASP A 244 -10.30 -10.27 6.36
C ASP A 244 -11.60 -10.85 5.80
N ARG A 245 -12.40 -10.02 5.10
CA ARG A 245 -13.75 -10.38 4.62
C ARG A 245 -13.93 -10.27 3.11
N ALA A 246 -13.03 -9.59 2.41
CA ALA A 246 -13.24 -9.29 1.00
C ALA A 246 -12.70 -10.38 0.05
N ASP A 247 -13.47 -10.67 -0.99
CA ASP A 247 -13.05 -11.52 -2.10
C ASP A 247 -12.19 -10.76 -3.13
N GLY A 248 -12.18 -9.43 -3.05
CA GLY A 248 -11.29 -8.54 -3.79
C GLY A 248 -10.95 -7.30 -2.97
N LEU A 249 -9.81 -6.68 -3.22
CA LEU A 249 -9.36 -5.47 -2.53
C LEU A 249 -8.64 -4.55 -3.51
N THR A 250 -8.74 -3.25 -3.27
CA THR A 250 -7.89 -2.25 -3.92
C THR A 250 -6.86 -1.74 -2.92
N ILE A 251 -5.58 -1.81 -3.29
CA ILE A 251 -4.43 -1.48 -2.46
C ILE A 251 -3.79 -0.22 -3.01
N ALA A 252 -3.74 0.84 -2.21
CA ALA A 252 -2.92 2.01 -2.50
C ALA A 252 -1.45 1.70 -2.17
N VAL A 253 -0.57 1.72 -3.17
CA VAL A 253 0.86 1.52 -2.97
C VAL A 253 1.51 2.89 -2.78
N PRO A 254 1.97 3.26 -1.57
CA PRO A 254 2.60 4.56 -1.34
C PRO A 254 3.92 4.66 -2.11
N VAL A 255 4.29 5.88 -2.50
CA VAL A 255 5.67 6.15 -2.99
C VAL A 255 6.66 5.86 -1.87
N ASP A 256 6.35 6.29 -0.66
CA ASP A 256 7.11 5.95 0.55
C ASP A 256 6.15 5.83 1.74
N ALA A 257 6.10 4.66 2.38
CA ALA A 257 5.23 4.45 3.54
C ALA A 257 5.59 5.32 4.76
N THR A 258 6.81 5.85 4.83
CA THR A 258 7.22 6.74 5.93
C THR A 258 6.91 8.21 5.66
N ASP A 259 6.48 8.55 4.44
CA ASP A 259 6.24 9.93 4.01
C ASP A 259 5.00 10.02 3.11
N ALA A 260 3.85 10.20 3.75
CA ALA A 260 2.56 10.30 3.06
C ALA A 260 2.46 11.50 2.10
N GLU A 261 3.31 12.53 2.25
CA GLU A 261 3.30 13.71 1.37
C GLU A 261 3.79 13.37 -0.05
N GLN A 262 4.56 12.29 -0.21
CA GLN A 262 4.98 11.81 -1.53
C GLN A 262 3.85 11.13 -2.31
N GLY A 263 2.72 10.83 -1.65
CA GLY A 263 1.53 10.30 -2.27
C GLY A 263 1.62 8.82 -2.64
N VAL A 264 0.83 8.43 -3.65
CA VAL A 264 0.60 7.03 -4.03
C VAL A 264 1.23 6.75 -5.39
N ALA A 265 2.08 5.72 -5.47
CA ALA A 265 2.73 5.25 -6.67
C ALA A 265 1.74 4.58 -7.63
N SER A 266 0.85 3.73 -7.12
CA SER A 266 -0.21 3.09 -7.92
C SER A 266 -1.33 2.55 -7.04
N TYR A 267 -2.46 2.20 -7.67
CA TYR A 267 -3.53 1.43 -7.05
C TYR A 267 -3.56 0.04 -7.71
N ARG A 268 -3.41 -1.00 -6.89
CA ARG A 268 -3.32 -2.40 -7.33
C ARG A 268 -4.54 -3.15 -6.84
N VAL A 269 -4.96 -4.17 -7.59
CA VAL A 269 -6.12 -5.00 -7.22
C VAL A 269 -5.62 -6.34 -6.70
N PHE A 270 -6.15 -6.81 -5.58
CA PHE A 270 -5.99 -8.18 -5.13
C PHE A 270 -7.32 -8.93 -5.32
N LEU A 271 -7.24 -10.18 -5.78
CA LEU A 271 -8.36 -11.10 -5.88
C LEU A 271 -8.07 -12.35 -5.08
N SER A 272 -8.96 -12.69 -4.16
CA SER A 272 -8.86 -13.94 -3.40
C SER A 272 -8.92 -15.15 -4.35
N PRO A 273 -8.11 -16.19 -4.16
CA PRO A 273 -8.21 -17.41 -4.96
C PRO A 273 -9.62 -18.03 -4.96
N ARG A 274 -10.42 -17.78 -3.91
CA ARG A 274 -11.79 -18.28 -3.77
C ARG A 274 -12.75 -17.76 -4.85
N VAL A 275 -12.50 -16.56 -5.38
CA VAL A 275 -13.37 -15.96 -6.41
C VAL A 275 -13.01 -16.44 -7.83
N LEU A 276 -11.84 -17.03 -8.03
CA LEU A 276 -11.38 -17.42 -9.38
C LEU A 276 -12.19 -18.54 -10.02
N ASP A 277 -12.87 -19.37 -9.21
CA ASP A 277 -13.76 -20.43 -9.70
C ASP A 277 -15.22 -19.98 -9.85
N GLN A 278 -15.53 -18.71 -9.55
CA GLN A 278 -16.86 -18.16 -9.74
C GLN A 278 -17.18 -17.98 -11.24
N PRO A 279 -18.46 -17.96 -11.62
CA PRO A 279 -18.86 -17.65 -12.99
C PRO A 279 -18.27 -16.32 -13.47
N ALA A 280 -17.87 -16.23 -14.74
CA ALA A 280 -17.21 -15.04 -15.30
C ALA A 280 -17.97 -13.72 -15.07
N GLY A 281 -19.30 -13.76 -14.99
CA GLY A 281 -20.11 -12.58 -14.66
C GLY A 281 -19.94 -12.08 -13.23
N VAL A 282 -19.71 -12.99 -12.27
CA VAL A 282 -19.45 -12.68 -10.85
C VAL A 282 -18.03 -12.13 -10.72
N LEU A 283 -17.02 -12.84 -11.24
CA LEU A 283 -15.63 -12.37 -11.27
C LEU A 283 -15.52 -10.99 -11.94
N GLY A 284 -16.13 -10.83 -13.11
CA GLY A 284 -16.11 -9.55 -13.83
C GLY A 284 -16.78 -8.42 -13.06
N ARG A 285 -17.86 -8.68 -12.30
CA ARG A 285 -18.50 -7.67 -11.46
C ARG A 285 -17.55 -7.24 -10.34
N LEU A 286 -16.97 -8.20 -9.61
CA LEU A 286 -16.00 -7.90 -8.56
C LEU A 286 -14.81 -7.11 -9.11
N VAL A 287 -14.23 -7.55 -10.24
CA VAL A 287 -13.10 -6.86 -10.85
C VAL A 287 -13.45 -5.43 -11.24
N ARG A 288 -14.64 -5.16 -11.80
CA ARG A 288 -15.08 -3.77 -12.07
C ARG A 288 -15.31 -2.95 -10.80
N HIS A 289 -15.78 -3.58 -9.72
CA HIS A 289 -15.90 -2.92 -8.41
C HIS A 289 -14.50 -2.42 -7.97
N GLU A 290 -13.51 -3.30 -7.89
CA GLU A 290 -12.15 -2.94 -7.47
C GLU A 290 -11.48 -1.95 -8.43
N LEU A 291 -11.66 -2.15 -9.74
CA LEU A 291 -11.12 -1.20 -10.72
C LEU A 291 -11.75 0.19 -10.61
N THR A 292 -12.97 0.32 -10.07
CA THR A 292 -13.57 1.63 -9.82
C THR A 292 -12.79 2.36 -8.73
N HIS A 293 -12.49 1.68 -7.62
CA HIS A 293 -11.64 2.22 -6.56
C HIS A 293 -10.25 2.58 -7.08
N ALA A 294 -9.62 1.68 -7.85
CA ALA A 294 -8.30 1.93 -8.42
C ALA A 294 -8.28 3.12 -9.41
N THR A 295 -9.35 3.29 -10.19
CA THR A 295 -9.45 4.39 -11.17
C THR A 295 -9.78 5.73 -10.51
N LEU A 296 -10.58 5.73 -9.44
CA LEU A 296 -10.81 6.93 -8.63
C LEU A 296 -9.54 7.32 -7.86
N GLY A 297 -8.80 6.34 -7.35
CA GLY A 297 -7.56 6.53 -6.62
C GLY A 297 -7.72 7.55 -5.48
N ALA A 298 -6.84 8.56 -5.45
CA ALA A 298 -6.84 9.59 -4.40
C ALA A 298 -8.14 10.41 -4.37
N ARG A 299 -8.85 10.51 -5.50
CA ARG A 299 -10.14 11.22 -5.59
C ARG A 299 -11.23 10.52 -4.77
N GLY A 300 -11.16 9.20 -4.65
CA GLY A 300 -12.12 8.40 -3.89
C GLY A 300 -11.85 8.38 -2.38
N GLN A 301 -10.65 8.77 -1.95
CA GLN A 301 -10.25 8.71 -0.54
C GLN A 301 -10.99 9.75 0.30
N GLY A 302 -11.40 9.36 1.51
CA GLY A 302 -12.09 10.23 2.47
C GLY A 302 -13.60 10.37 2.22
N ALA A 303 -14.14 9.85 1.12
CA ALA A 303 -15.57 9.84 0.90
C ALA A 303 -16.29 8.92 1.92
N PRO A 304 -17.52 9.25 2.36
CA PRO A 304 -18.32 8.36 3.19
C PRO A 304 -18.51 6.99 2.52
N LEU A 305 -18.43 5.90 3.30
CA LEU A 305 -18.51 4.53 2.79
C LEU A 305 -19.73 4.29 1.90
N TRP A 306 -20.89 4.86 2.22
CA TRP A 306 -22.08 4.67 1.39
C TRP A 306 -21.90 5.15 -0.05
N LEU A 307 -21.11 6.21 -0.26
CA LEU A 307 -20.84 6.78 -1.57
C LEU A 307 -19.67 6.07 -2.23
N SER A 308 -18.58 5.83 -1.51
CA SER A 308 -17.42 5.11 -2.07
C SER A 308 -17.82 3.72 -2.57
N GLU A 309 -18.39 2.90 -1.68
CA GLU A 309 -18.80 1.54 -2.01
C GLU A 309 -20.03 1.49 -2.91
N GLY A 310 -20.99 2.39 -2.68
CA GLY A 310 -22.19 2.48 -3.51
C GLY A 310 -21.87 2.87 -4.95
N PHE A 311 -20.87 3.72 -5.15
CA PHE A 311 -20.45 4.12 -6.49
C PHE A 311 -19.67 3.01 -7.19
N ALA A 312 -18.77 2.31 -6.49
CA ALA A 312 -18.11 1.12 -7.01
C ALA A 312 -19.10 0.02 -7.43
N GLU A 313 -20.11 -0.25 -6.59
CA GLU A 313 -21.20 -1.16 -6.92
C GLU A 313 -21.99 -0.68 -8.14
N TYR A 314 -22.37 0.60 -8.19
CA TYR A 314 -23.08 1.20 -9.32
C TYR A 314 -22.30 1.01 -10.62
N VAL A 315 -21.01 1.32 -10.66
CA VAL A 315 -20.16 1.17 -11.85
C VAL A 315 -20.03 -0.30 -12.24
N SER A 316 -19.85 -1.20 -11.25
CA SER A 316 -19.60 -2.62 -11.47
C SER A 316 -20.69 -3.33 -12.29
N VAL A 317 -21.93 -2.83 -12.21
CA VAL A 317 -23.10 -3.44 -12.86
C VAL A 317 -23.48 -2.76 -14.18
N GLN A 318 -22.90 -1.61 -14.55
CA GLN A 318 -23.36 -0.87 -15.73
C GLN A 318 -23.15 -1.64 -17.03
N ALA A 319 -22.05 -2.38 -17.17
CA ALA A 319 -21.80 -3.25 -18.32
C ALA A 319 -22.69 -4.52 -18.34
N MET A 320 -23.45 -4.77 -17.28
CA MET A 320 -24.32 -5.95 -17.17
C MET A 320 -25.75 -5.63 -17.62
N ALA A 321 -26.36 -6.57 -18.35
CA ALA A 321 -27.79 -6.52 -18.64
C ALA A 321 -28.61 -6.44 -17.34
N PRO A 322 -29.67 -5.62 -17.27
CA PRO A 322 -30.47 -5.45 -16.04
C PRO A 322 -30.97 -6.77 -15.43
N THR A 323 -31.33 -7.76 -16.25
CA THR A 323 -31.80 -9.08 -15.79
C THR A 323 -30.73 -9.93 -15.10
N ARG A 324 -29.45 -9.57 -15.25
CA ARG A 324 -28.31 -10.24 -14.62
C ARG A 324 -27.84 -9.53 -13.35
N ARG A 325 -28.36 -8.33 -13.05
CA ARG A 325 -28.03 -7.60 -11.84
C ARG A 325 -28.81 -8.25 -10.69
N ARG A 326 -28.10 -8.85 -9.73
CA ARG A 326 -28.68 -9.57 -8.60
C ARG A 326 -28.44 -8.81 -7.31
N LEU A 327 -29.45 -8.82 -6.44
CA LEU A 327 -29.35 -8.34 -5.07
C LEU A 327 -28.93 -9.48 -4.13
N PRO A 328 -28.17 -9.19 -3.07
CA PRO A 328 -28.05 -10.06 -1.91
C PRO A 328 -29.43 -10.37 -1.32
N ALA A 329 -29.60 -11.58 -0.79
CA ALA A 329 -30.91 -12.07 -0.33
C ALA A 329 -31.61 -11.16 0.70
N ARG A 330 -30.82 -10.53 1.58
CA ARG A 330 -31.33 -9.65 2.66
C ARG A 330 -31.60 -8.20 2.25
N ALA A 331 -31.20 -7.79 1.05
CA ALA A 331 -31.28 -6.38 0.66
C ALA A 331 -32.72 -5.84 0.62
N LEU A 332 -33.68 -6.65 0.14
CA LEU A 332 -35.09 -6.24 0.08
C LEU A 332 -35.76 -6.26 1.46
N ASP A 333 -35.42 -7.23 2.32
CA ASP A 333 -35.88 -7.30 3.71
C ASP A 333 -35.48 -6.04 4.49
N LEU A 334 -34.24 -5.59 4.27
CA LEU A 334 -33.67 -4.44 4.96
C LEU A 334 -34.31 -3.11 4.53
N ALA A 335 -34.77 -3.02 3.28
CA ALA A 335 -35.24 -1.78 2.64
C ALA A 335 -36.28 -1.00 3.50
N ALA A 336 -37.21 -1.69 4.15
CA ALA A 336 -38.24 -1.07 4.98
C ALA A 336 -37.71 -0.42 6.26
N SER A 337 -36.51 -0.82 6.73
CA SER A 337 -35.87 -0.32 7.95
C SER A 337 -34.91 0.85 7.70
N VAL A 338 -34.59 1.13 6.43
CA VAL A 338 -33.61 2.16 6.06
C VAL A 338 -34.17 3.56 6.28
N THR A 339 -33.65 4.25 7.30
CA THR A 339 -34.04 5.63 7.65
C THR A 339 -32.91 6.64 7.48
N ARG A 340 -31.68 6.17 7.24
CA ARG A 340 -30.48 6.99 7.04
C ARG A 340 -29.51 6.30 6.08
N LEU A 341 -28.55 7.06 5.56
CA LEU A 341 -27.44 6.50 4.80
C LEU A 341 -26.59 5.60 5.71
N PRO A 342 -26.11 4.44 5.21
CA PRO A 342 -25.27 3.55 5.99
C PRO A 342 -23.89 4.17 6.27
N GLY A 343 -23.34 3.89 7.44
CA GLY A 343 -22.00 4.29 7.86
C GLY A 343 -21.19 3.09 8.34
N PRO A 344 -20.01 3.30 8.95
CA PRO A 344 -19.08 2.23 9.28
C PRO A 344 -19.67 1.06 10.08
N ALA A 345 -20.58 1.33 11.01
CA ALA A 345 -21.22 0.28 11.82
C ALA A 345 -22.09 -0.68 10.98
N GLU A 346 -22.74 -0.18 9.93
CA GLU A 346 -23.54 -1.00 9.03
C GLU A 346 -22.67 -1.92 8.17
N PHE A 347 -21.56 -1.38 7.65
CA PHE A 347 -20.59 -2.14 6.83
C PHE A 347 -19.79 -3.17 7.64
N ALA A 348 -19.56 -2.93 8.92
CA ALA A 348 -18.93 -3.90 9.83
C ALA A 348 -19.92 -5.00 10.31
N GLY A 349 -21.22 -4.80 10.10
CA GLY A 349 -22.28 -5.65 10.64
C GLY A 349 -22.46 -7.01 9.93
N PRO A 350 -23.38 -7.84 10.43
CA PRO A 350 -23.71 -9.13 9.81
C PRO A 350 -24.43 -8.98 8.46
N ASP A 351 -25.13 -7.86 8.23
CA ASP A 351 -25.86 -7.58 6.99
C ASP A 351 -25.07 -6.67 6.03
N ALA A 352 -23.73 -6.67 6.12
CA ALA A 352 -22.87 -5.80 5.33
C ALA A 352 -23.21 -5.82 3.83
N GLU A 353 -23.35 -7.01 3.22
CA GLU A 353 -23.72 -7.16 1.81
C GLU A 353 -25.03 -6.45 1.45
N ALA A 354 -26.03 -6.47 2.34
CA ALA A 354 -27.29 -5.76 2.13
C ALA A 354 -27.08 -4.24 2.16
N TRP A 355 -26.17 -3.74 3.00
CA TRP A 355 -25.81 -2.32 3.04
C TRP A 355 -25.03 -1.86 1.81
N TYR A 356 -24.15 -2.69 1.25
CA TYR A 356 -23.57 -2.46 -0.08
C TYR A 356 -24.66 -2.30 -1.15
N ALA A 357 -25.67 -3.16 -1.14
CA ALA A 357 -26.80 -3.06 -2.06
C ALA A 357 -27.65 -1.79 -1.83
N VAL A 358 -27.91 -1.40 -0.58
CA VAL A 358 -28.59 -0.13 -0.27
C VAL A 358 -27.79 1.05 -0.84
N SER A 359 -26.49 1.08 -0.61
CA SER A 359 -25.56 2.10 -1.10
C SER A 359 -25.51 2.17 -2.62
N TRP A 360 -25.46 1.02 -3.30
CA TRP A 360 -25.59 0.92 -4.74
C TRP A 360 -26.86 1.62 -5.22
N TRP A 361 -28.02 1.29 -4.63
CA TRP A 361 -29.29 1.83 -5.09
C TRP A 361 -29.51 3.30 -4.73
N VAL A 362 -28.84 3.81 -3.70
CA VAL A 362 -28.72 5.25 -3.48
C VAL A 362 -27.97 5.91 -4.63
N CYS A 363 -26.82 5.36 -5.04
CA CYS A 363 -26.04 5.89 -6.16
C CYS A 363 -26.78 5.76 -7.50
N GLU A 364 -27.46 4.64 -7.73
CA GLU A 364 -28.34 4.41 -8.88
C GLU A 364 -29.46 5.44 -8.94
N TYR A 365 -30.08 5.78 -7.80
CA TYR A 365 -31.08 6.85 -7.74
C TYR A 365 -30.49 8.21 -8.12
N VAL A 366 -29.32 8.57 -7.58
CA VAL A 366 -28.66 9.83 -7.94
C VAL A 366 -28.33 9.88 -9.43
N ALA A 367 -27.75 8.81 -9.97
CA ALA A 367 -27.42 8.73 -11.39
C ALA A 367 -28.67 8.82 -12.29
N ASN A 368 -29.76 8.15 -11.92
CA ASN A 368 -31.00 8.16 -12.72
C ASN A 368 -31.72 9.51 -12.70
N VAL A 369 -31.64 10.28 -11.61
CA VAL A 369 -32.35 11.55 -11.47
C VAL A 369 -31.50 12.75 -11.87
N TYR A 370 -30.20 12.73 -11.55
CA TYR A 370 -29.29 13.87 -11.69
C TYR A 370 -28.12 13.60 -12.66
N GLY A 371 -27.97 12.37 -13.14
CA GLY A 371 -26.87 11.95 -14.01
C GLY A 371 -25.62 11.49 -13.25
N THR A 372 -24.81 10.64 -13.88
CA THR A 372 -23.53 10.13 -13.33
C THR A 372 -22.54 11.24 -12.89
N PRO A 373 -22.40 12.37 -13.61
CA PRO A 373 -21.52 13.47 -13.14
C PRO A 373 -21.87 14.01 -11.75
N MET A 374 -23.13 13.85 -11.30
CA MET A 374 -23.54 14.25 -9.96
C MET A 374 -22.90 13.38 -8.87
N LEU A 375 -22.73 12.07 -9.11
CA LEU A 375 -22.03 11.18 -8.18
C LEU A 375 -20.58 11.63 -7.97
N LEU A 376 -19.92 12.00 -9.06
CA LEU A 376 -18.55 12.50 -9.04
C LEU A 376 -18.44 13.84 -8.28
N LEU A 377 -19.39 14.76 -8.48
CA LEU A 377 -19.44 16.02 -7.73
C LEU A 377 -19.62 15.77 -6.23
N LEU A 378 -20.52 14.86 -5.86
CA LEU A 378 -20.73 14.50 -4.45
C LEU A 378 -19.49 13.84 -3.87
N LEU A 379 -18.82 12.97 -4.64
CA LEU A 379 -17.58 12.32 -4.23
C LEU A 379 -16.53 13.39 -3.90
N ASP A 380 -16.29 14.34 -4.81
CA ASP A 380 -15.30 15.40 -4.61
C ASP A 380 -15.59 16.27 -3.38
N ARG A 381 -16.87 16.65 -3.18
CA ARG A 381 -17.28 17.49 -2.04
C ARG A 381 -17.14 16.77 -0.71
N LEU A 382 -17.58 15.52 -0.65
CA LEU A 382 -17.61 14.75 0.59
C LEU A 382 -16.23 14.20 0.95
N ALA A 383 -15.42 13.81 -0.05
CA ALA A 383 -14.01 13.46 0.13
C ALA A 383 -13.18 14.64 0.69
N ALA A 384 -13.50 15.87 0.28
CA ALA A 384 -12.91 17.08 0.84
C ALA A 384 -13.42 17.45 2.26
N GLY A 385 -14.22 16.58 2.89
CA GLY A 385 -14.68 16.75 4.27
C GLY A 385 -15.92 17.62 4.44
N ALA A 386 -16.66 17.93 3.37
CA ALA A 386 -17.90 18.68 3.49
C ALA A 386 -18.97 17.86 4.24
N ASP A 387 -19.78 18.54 5.06
CA ASP A 387 -20.85 17.89 5.83
C ASP A 387 -21.98 17.42 4.91
N GLN A 388 -22.20 16.09 4.86
CA GLN A 388 -23.28 15.49 4.07
C GLN A 388 -24.69 15.97 4.47
N GLN A 389 -24.89 16.46 5.71
CA GLN A 389 -26.16 17.04 6.14
C GLN A 389 -26.45 18.38 5.43
N GLN A 390 -25.41 19.06 4.93
CA GLN A 390 -25.52 20.33 4.21
C GLN A 390 -25.42 20.13 2.71
N VAL A 391 -24.40 19.37 2.26
CA VAL A 391 -24.13 19.17 0.83
C VAL A 391 -25.29 18.50 0.11
N LEU A 392 -25.93 17.49 0.71
CA LEU A 392 -27.01 16.76 0.02
C LEU A 392 -28.25 17.65 -0.20
N PRO A 393 -28.76 18.42 0.78
CA PRO A 393 -29.79 19.41 0.52
C PRO A 393 -29.39 20.47 -0.50
N ASP A 394 -28.18 21.01 -0.42
CA ASP A 394 -27.72 22.10 -1.28
C ASP A 394 -27.60 21.66 -2.75
N VAL A 395 -27.08 20.45 -2.97
CA VAL A 395 -26.76 19.93 -4.32
C VAL A 395 -27.94 19.18 -4.94
N LEU A 396 -28.66 18.38 -4.14
CA LEU A 396 -29.71 17.48 -4.63
C LEU A 396 -31.13 17.92 -4.25
N GLY A 397 -31.28 18.88 -3.33
CA GLY A 397 -32.57 19.28 -2.78
C GLY A 397 -33.20 18.22 -1.87
N VAL A 398 -32.40 17.30 -1.30
CA VAL A 398 -32.89 16.22 -0.42
C VAL A 398 -32.01 16.06 0.81
N THR A 399 -32.64 15.72 1.94
CA THR A 399 -31.90 15.34 3.15
C THR A 399 -31.24 13.96 2.99
N PRO A 400 -30.21 13.62 3.80
CA PRO A 400 -29.61 12.29 3.77
C PRO A 400 -30.62 11.16 4.00
N ALA A 401 -31.58 11.37 4.91
CA ALA A 401 -32.66 10.41 5.18
C ALA A 401 -33.58 10.22 3.96
N GLN A 402 -33.97 11.31 3.31
CA GLN A 402 -34.77 11.25 2.08
C GLN A 402 -34.00 10.57 0.95
N LEU A 403 -32.70 10.83 0.82
CA LEU A 403 -31.86 10.19 -0.18
C LEU A 403 -31.81 8.67 0.01
N ALA A 404 -31.58 8.20 1.25
CA ALA A 404 -31.60 6.78 1.58
C ALA A 404 -32.95 6.12 1.24
N GLN A 405 -34.05 6.75 1.65
CA GLN A 405 -35.42 6.29 1.37
C GLN A 405 -35.74 6.23 -0.13
N ARG A 406 -35.28 7.21 -0.91
CA ARG A 406 -35.47 7.24 -2.37
C ARG A 406 -34.67 6.15 -3.08
N GLY A 407 -33.45 5.90 -2.63
CA GLY A 407 -32.62 4.78 -3.11
C GLY A 407 -33.29 3.43 -2.89
N VAL A 408 -33.68 3.11 -1.65
CA VAL A 408 -34.35 1.82 -1.36
C VAL A 408 -35.72 1.71 -2.03
N GLY A 409 -36.46 2.81 -2.17
CA GLY A 409 -37.73 2.80 -2.91
C GLY A 409 -37.53 2.50 -4.40
N LEU A 410 -36.44 2.98 -5.01
CA LEU A 410 -36.08 2.63 -6.38
C LEU A 410 -35.67 1.15 -6.49
N MET A 411 -34.89 0.64 -5.53
CA MET A 411 -34.52 -0.77 -5.44
C MET A 411 -35.76 -1.67 -5.42
N GLN A 412 -36.69 -1.40 -4.50
CA GLN A 412 -37.93 -2.17 -4.37
C GLN A 412 -38.75 -2.17 -5.67
N ARG A 413 -39.00 -1.01 -6.28
CA ARG A 413 -39.75 -0.95 -7.55
C ARG A 413 -39.10 -1.75 -8.67
N THR A 414 -37.77 -1.81 -8.70
CA THR A 414 -37.05 -2.53 -9.75
C THR A 414 -37.19 -4.05 -9.60
N TYR A 415 -37.16 -4.57 -8.38
CA TYR A 415 -37.16 -6.02 -8.14
C TYR A 415 -38.51 -6.61 -7.74
N SER A 416 -39.45 -5.83 -7.20
CA SER A 416 -40.83 -6.28 -6.97
C SER A 416 -41.58 -6.62 -8.26
N GLY A 417 -41.11 -6.14 -9.42
CA GLY A 417 -41.65 -6.50 -10.73
C GLY A 417 -41.14 -7.83 -11.32
N GLN A 418 -40.18 -8.51 -10.67
CA GLN A 418 -39.55 -9.72 -11.21
C GLN A 418 -40.14 -11.03 -10.66
N GLU A 419 -41.06 -11.01 -9.69
CA GLU A 419 -41.71 -12.21 -9.14
C GLU A 419 -42.84 -12.80 -10.02
N THR A 420 -43.11 -12.25 -11.21
CA THR A 420 -44.24 -12.67 -12.06
C THR A 420 -43.88 -13.15 -13.47
N SER A 421 -42.64 -13.60 -13.70
CA SER A 421 -42.26 -14.20 -15.00
C SER A 421 -41.56 -15.54 -14.90
#